data_AF-A0A2H0T5R5-F1
#
_entry.id   AF-A0A2H0T5R5-F1
#
_cell.length_a   1.000
_cell.length_b   1.000
_cell.length_c   1.000
_cell.angle_alpha   90.00
_cell.angle_beta   90.00
_cell.angle_gamma   90.00
#
_symmetry.space_group_name_H-M   'P 1'
#
loop_
_entity.id
_entity.type
_entity.pdbx_description
1 polymer ?
#
loop_
_entity_poly.entity_id
_entity_poly.type
_entity_poly.pdbx_seq_one_letter_code
_entity_poly.pdbx_strand_id
1 'polypeptide(L)'
;MYEFLYNKKEEGTSNFILTIALVCFVVFLGAAILLFKPALSTGKSLLENMPKKAELIVILPENCDNCFDIYQVSDFIESVIGIKYNKTKEYRANEKNADLLMKAYDIRILPTFIIKGDLKNLKLDELFSEDNIGQYDDDVFVYKNYFPPYYSLDEDNVRGEFDVTYLYDPKCSDCYDVYLHDVALMNLLMAPHATSTYDVASKGGVDLLNKYQIKHAPTILLRGDLNAYQNFNELWKTVGTVESDGTYVFREDGLKSMGAYENVWTKVLYNKE
;
A
#
# COMPACT_ATOMS: atom_id res chain seq x y z
N MET A 1 -49.93 36.77 5.22
CA MET A 1 -50.66 36.50 6.49
C MET A 1 -50.28 35.10 6.95
N TYR A 2 -49.11 34.95 7.56
CA TYR A 2 -48.66 33.89 8.49
C TYR A 2 -47.18 34.18 8.81
N GLU A 3 -46.90 35.41 9.27
CA GLU A 3 -45.86 35.65 10.25
C GLU A 3 -46.58 35.65 11.59
N PHE A 4 -46.19 34.75 12.48
CA PHE A 4 -46.20 34.85 13.95
C PHE A 4 -46.17 33.44 14.52
N LEU A 5 -45.44 33.28 15.62
CA LEU A 5 -45.32 32.09 16.47
C LEU A 5 -44.22 31.09 16.06
N TYR A 6 -42.95 31.45 16.28
CA TYR A 6 -42.16 30.73 17.28
C TYR A 6 -40.86 31.48 17.61
N ASN A 7 -40.93 32.40 18.56
CA ASN A 7 -39.74 32.88 19.25
C ASN A 7 -40.11 33.11 20.71
N LYS A 8 -39.67 32.21 21.60
CA LYS A 8 -39.55 32.51 23.02
C LYS A 8 -38.61 31.53 23.75
N LYS A 9 -37.55 32.13 24.28
CA LYS A 9 -36.94 31.85 25.60
C LYS A 9 -35.88 30.74 25.64
N GLU A 10 -34.61 31.15 25.61
CA GLU A 10 -33.55 30.53 26.43
C GLU A 10 -32.31 31.47 26.48
N GLU A 11 -32.34 32.45 27.39
CA GLU A 11 -31.25 33.44 27.55
C GLU A 11 -30.65 33.42 28.97
N GLY A 12 -30.84 32.32 29.73
CA GLY A 12 -30.44 32.25 31.15
C GLY A 12 -29.45 31.15 31.51
N THR A 13 -29.20 30.17 30.65
CA THR A 13 -28.42 28.95 30.99
C THR A 13 -27.02 28.91 30.37
N SER A 14 -26.74 29.77 29.39
CA SER A 14 -25.47 29.75 28.63
C SER A 14 -24.24 30.09 29.48
N ASN A 15 -24.33 31.08 30.35
CA ASN A 15 -23.17 31.53 31.15
C ASN A 15 -22.78 30.56 32.27
N PHE A 16 -23.71 29.73 32.76
CA PHE A 16 -23.44 28.77 33.84
C PHE A 16 -22.76 27.49 33.32
N ILE A 17 -23.12 27.04 32.12
CA ILE A 17 -22.49 25.87 31.47
C ILE A 17 -21.05 26.21 31.05
N LEU A 18 -20.81 27.43 30.56
CA LEU A 18 -19.46 27.91 30.21
C LEU A 18 -18.51 27.99 31.40
N THR A 19 -19.01 28.36 32.59
CA THR A 19 -18.16 28.43 33.80
C THR A 19 -17.82 27.03 34.32
N ILE A 20 -18.75 26.08 34.29
CA ILE A 20 -18.49 24.69 34.71
C ILE A 20 -17.49 24.01 33.75
N ALA A 21 -17.64 24.20 32.44
CA ALA A 21 -16.72 23.63 31.45
C ALA A 21 -15.28 24.13 31.64
N LEU A 22 -15.10 25.42 31.96
CA LEU A 22 -13.78 26.01 32.15
C LEU A 22 -13.08 25.51 33.43
N VAL A 23 -13.84 25.32 34.52
CA VAL A 23 -13.31 24.73 35.76
C VAL A 23 -12.94 23.26 35.56
N CYS A 24 -13.77 22.48 34.87
CA CYS A 24 -13.44 21.08 34.55
C CYS A 24 -12.18 20.97 33.68
N PHE A 25 -12.00 21.85 32.70
CA PHE A 25 -10.83 21.87 31.82
C PHE A 25 -9.54 22.19 32.58
N VAL A 26 -9.56 23.16 33.50
CA VAL A 26 -8.39 23.51 34.34
C VAL A 26 -8.03 22.37 35.31
N VAL A 27 -9.01 21.69 35.89
CA VAL A 27 -8.77 20.51 36.75
C VAL A 27 -8.21 19.34 35.95
N PHE A 28 -8.69 19.11 34.72
CA PHE A 28 -8.15 18.09 33.83
C PHE A 28 -6.70 18.38 33.40
N LEU A 29 -6.39 19.64 33.07
CA LEU A 29 -5.03 20.07 32.75
C LEU A 29 -4.07 19.91 33.94
N GLY A 30 -4.51 20.28 35.15
CA GLY A 30 -3.72 20.11 36.37
C GLY A 30 -3.44 18.63 36.70
N ALA A 31 -4.44 17.76 36.52
CA ALA A 31 -4.29 16.32 36.73
C ALA A 31 -3.39 15.67 35.66
N ALA A 32 -3.50 16.09 34.40
CA ALA A 32 -2.64 15.61 33.31
C ALA A 32 -1.15 15.95 33.57
N ILE A 33 -0.86 17.15 34.08
CA ILE A 33 0.52 17.57 34.41
C ILE A 33 1.09 16.78 35.60
N LEU A 34 0.26 16.34 36.55
CA LEU A 34 0.72 15.52 37.68
C LEU A 34 0.89 14.02 37.32
N LEU A 35 0.14 13.52 36.34
CA LEU A 35 0.28 12.16 35.81
C LEU A 35 1.41 12.03 34.79
N PHE A 36 1.70 13.09 34.03
CA PHE A 36 2.90 13.19 33.20
C PHE A 36 4.07 13.74 34.01
N LYS A 37 4.60 12.94 34.94
CA LYS A 37 6.00 13.12 35.33
C LYS A 37 6.83 12.84 34.07
N PRO A 38 7.54 13.82 33.47
CA PRO A 38 8.47 13.49 32.42
C PRO A 38 9.47 12.51 33.03
N ALA A 39 9.51 11.29 32.50
CA ALA A 39 10.54 10.33 32.82
C ALA A 39 11.86 10.94 32.33
N LEU A 40 12.51 11.70 33.20
CA LEU A 40 13.86 12.19 33.01
C LEU A 40 14.77 10.96 33.17
N SER A 41 14.78 10.11 32.15
CA SER A 41 15.69 8.99 32.05
C SER A 41 17.09 9.59 31.94
N THR A 42 17.86 9.42 33.01
CA THR A 42 19.29 9.63 33.11
C THR A 42 20.02 9.32 31.80
N GLY A 43 20.93 10.20 31.37
CA GLY A 43 21.67 10.22 30.09
C GLY A 43 22.58 9.02 29.79
N LYS A 44 22.27 7.82 30.29
CA LYS A 44 22.81 6.54 29.83
C LYS A 44 22.16 6.11 28.50
N SER A 45 20.93 6.54 28.22
CA SER A 45 20.24 6.26 26.95
C SER A 45 20.85 6.97 25.73
N LEU A 46 21.56 8.08 25.91
CA LEU A 46 22.09 8.85 24.77
C LEU A 46 23.34 8.21 24.12
N LEU A 47 24.11 7.42 24.86
CA LEU A 47 25.27 6.68 24.33
C LEU A 47 24.87 5.29 23.78
N GLU A 48 23.78 4.71 24.28
CA GLU A 48 23.18 3.46 23.76
C GLU A 48 22.39 3.70 22.45
N ASN A 49 22.00 4.96 22.20
CA ASN A 49 21.26 5.40 21.01
C ASN A 49 22.15 6.11 19.96
N MET A 50 23.48 5.96 20.00
CA MET A 50 24.30 6.45 18.89
C MET A 50 23.90 5.69 17.62
N PRO A 51 23.67 6.38 16.49
CA PRO A 51 23.22 5.73 15.27
C PRO A 51 24.26 4.70 14.86
N LYS A 52 23.85 3.44 14.86
CA LYS A 52 24.72 2.33 14.52
C LYS A 52 25.14 2.51 13.06
N LYS A 53 26.45 2.55 12.84
CA LYS A 53 27.02 2.69 11.50
C LYS A 53 26.84 1.35 10.78
N ALA A 54 26.04 1.36 9.74
CA ALA A 54 25.83 0.21 8.88
C ALA A 54 26.23 0.53 7.43
N GLU A 55 26.69 -0.48 6.71
CA GLU A 55 26.85 -0.43 5.26
C GLU A 55 25.59 -1.02 4.62
N LEU A 56 24.98 -0.26 3.72
CA LEU A 56 23.90 -0.73 2.85
C LEU A 56 24.48 -1.17 1.51
N ILE A 57 24.15 -2.39 1.07
CA ILE A 57 24.51 -2.90 -0.24
C ILE A 57 23.23 -3.26 -0.96
N VAL A 58 22.94 -2.59 -2.07
CA VAL A 58 21.77 -2.85 -2.91
C VAL A 58 22.19 -3.64 -4.14
N ILE A 59 21.44 -4.69 -4.48
CA ILE A 59 21.63 -5.45 -5.71
C ILE A 59 20.37 -5.27 -6.56
N LEU A 60 20.57 -4.70 -7.74
CA LEU A 60 19.50 -4.41 -8.69
C LEU A 60 19.53 -5.38 -9.88
N PRO A 61 18.36 -5.70 -10.46
CA PRO A 61 18.31 -6.47 -11.70
C PRO A 61 18.92 -5.69 -12.87
N GLU A 62 19.33 -6.41 -13.92
CA GLU A 62 19.72 -5.78 -15.19
C GLU A 62 18.50 -5.32 -15.99
N ASN A 63 17.47 -6.17 -16.04
CA ASN A 63 16.38 -6.08 -17.01
C ASN A 63 15.04 -5.89 -16.30
N CYS A 64 14.90 -4.85 -15.49
CA CYS A 64 13.63 -4.53 -14.85
C CYS A 64 13.53 -3.05 -14.50
N ASP A 65 13.03 -2.26 -15.45
CA ASP A 65 12.89 -0.81 -15.29
C ASP A 65 11.78 -0.43 -14.30
N ASN A 66 10.80 -1.31 -14.11
CA ASN A 66 9.62 -1.07 -13.28
C ASN A 66 9.61 -1.90 -11.99
N CYS A 67 10.71 -2.58 -11.65
CA CYS A 67 10.79 -3.36 -10.41
C CYS A 67 10.54 -2.48 -9.18
N PHE A 68 10.03 -3.10 -8.11
CA PHE A 68 9.77 -2.44 -6.85
C PHE A 68 10.97 -1.63 -6.37
N ASP A 69 10.73 -0.37 -5.99
CA ASP A 69 11.78 0.52 -5.52
C ASP A 69 12.23 0.13 -4.11
N ILE A 70 13.28 -0.67 -4.07
CA ILE A 70 13.84 -1.22 -2.83
C ILE A 70 14.34 -0.14 -1.86
N TYR A 71 14.62 1.07 -2.35
CA TYR A 71 15.06 2.18 -1.50
C TYR A 71 13.97 2.64 -0.53
N GLN A 72 12.68 2.49 -0.89
CA GLN A 72 11.57 2.80 0.01
C GLN A 72 11.64 1.98 1.31
N VAL A 73 12.08 0.72 1.21
CA VAL A 73 12.26 -0.15 2.38
C VAL A 73 13.47 0.29 3.19
N SER A 74 14.60 0.63 2.55
CA SER A 74 15.78 1.10 3.29
C SER A 74 15.53 2.42 4.01
N ASP A 75 14.76 3.33 3.40
CA ASP A 75 14.39 4.63 3.97
C ASP A 75 13.43 4.46 5.15
N PHE A 76 12.49 3.51 5.05
CA PHE A 76 11.62 3.14 6.17
C PHE A 76 12.44 2.59 7.34
N ILE A 77 13.38 1.67 7.09
CA ILE A 77 14.28 1.12 8.11
C ILE A 77 15.08 2.24 8.81
N GLU A 78 15.67 3.15 8.03
CA GLU A 78 16.41 4.29 8.58
C GLU A 78 15.51 5.18 9.45
N SER A 79 14.27 5.43 9.01
CA SER A 79 13.33 6.31 9.70
C SER A 79 12.76 5.72 10.98
N VAL A 80 12.43 4.42 10.99
CA VAL A 80 11.76 3.76 12.12
C VAL A 80 12.77 3.24 13.14
N ILE A 81 13.90 2.70 12.69
CA ILE A 81 14.89 2.04 13.56
C ILE A 81 16.03 2.99 13.93
N GLY A 82 16.18 4.09 13.20
CA GLY A 82 17.27 5.05 13.43
C GLY A 82 18.64 4.53 13.00
N ILE A 83 18.68 3.52 12.12
CA ILE A 83 19.93 3.10 11.47
C ILE A 83 20.43 4.24 10.59
N LYS A 84 21.72 4.54 10.65
CA LYS A 84 22.36 5.48 9.71
C LYS A 84 23.38 4.75 8.87
N TYR A 85 23.17 4.75 7.57
CA TYR A 85 24.12 4.18 6.64
C TYR A 85 25.33 5.10 6.50
N ASN A 86 26.51 4.62 6.89
CA ASN A 86 27.75 5.37 6.69
C ASN A 86 28.31 5.18 5.27
N LYS A 87 27.78 4.17 4.56
CA LYS A 87 28.19 3.80 3.22
C LYS A 87 27.05 3.05 2.52
N THR A 88 26.77 3.45 1.30
CA THR A 88 25.86 2.73 0.40
C THR A 88 26.65 2.28 -0.82
N LYS A 89 26.46 1.02 -1.22
CA LYS A 89 26.96 0.46 -2.48
C LYS A 89 25.78 -0.06 -3.28
N GLU A 90 25.84 0.15 -4.58
CA GLU A 90 24.90 -0.43 -5.54
C GLU A 90 25.68 -1.35 -6.48
N TYR A 91 25.11 -2.51 -6.79
CA TYR A 91 25.60 -3.42 -7.82
C TYR A 91 24.46 -3.84 -8.74
N ARG A 92 24.75 -4.01 -10.03
CA ARG A 92 23.89 -4.70 -10.99
C ARG A 92 24.15 -6.19 -10.94
N ALA A 93 23.13 -6.99 -11.26
CA ALA A 93 23.17 -8.45 -11.14
C ALA A 93 24.32 -9.13 -11.92
N ASN A 94 24.74 -8.56 -13.06
CA ASN A 94 25.87 -9.06 -13.86
C ASN A 94 27.26 -8.74 -13.30
N GLU A 95 27.35 -7.86 -12.30
CA GLU A 95 28.63 -7.49 -11.74
C GLU A 95 29.18 -8.63 -10.89
N LYS A 96 30.49 -8.89 -11.01
CA LYS A 96 31.17 -9.96 -10.28
C LYS A 96 30.92 -9.90 -8.76
N ASN A 97 30.82 -8.70 -8.18
CA ASN A 97 30.56 -8.54 -6.76
C ASN A 97 29.11 -8.90 -6.39
N ALA A 98 28.13 -8.59 -7.24
CA ALA A 98 26.75 -9.03 -7.04
C ALA A 98 26.67 -10.56 -7.08
N ASP A 99 27.27 -11.21 -8.08
CA ASP A 99 27.28 -12.68 -8.21
C ASP A 99 27.83 -13.38 -6.96
N LEU A 100 28.94 -12.87 -6.41
CA LEU A 100 29.53 -13.41 -5.18
C LEU A 100 28.60 -13.25 -3.97
N LEU A 101 27.95 -12.09 -3.83
CA LEU A 101 27.01 -11.83 -2.73
C LEU A 101 25.73 -12.66 -2.87
N MET A 102 25.19 -12.77 -4.09
CA MET A 102 24.00 -13.55 -4.37
C MET A 102 24.23 -15.03 -4.06
N LYS A 103 25.39 -15.58 -4.43
CA LYS A 103 25.78 -16.96 -4.06
C LYS A 103 26.00 -17.13 -2.56
N ALA A 104 26.70 -16.19 -1.91
CA ALA A 104 27.02 -16.28 -0.49
C ALA A 104 25.77 -16.29 0.39
N TYR A 105 24.75 -15.51 0.02
CA TYR A 105 23.54 -15.35 0.81
C TYR A 105 22.31 -16.02 0.17
N ASP A 106 22.49 -16.89 -0.83
CA ASP A 106 21.41 -17.57 -1.56
C ASP A 106 20.27 -16.62 -2.00
N ILE A 107 20.63 -15.49 -2.62
CA ILE A 107 19.68 -14.51 -3.13
C ILE A 107 19.15 -15.00 -4.48
N ARG A 108 17.83 -15.12 -4.58
CA ARG A 108 17.11 -15.62 -5.76
C ARG A 108 16.22 -14.58 -6.43
N ILE A 109 15.98 -13.46 -5.78
CA ILE A 109 15.06 -12.42 -6.25
C ILE A 109 15.72 -11.05 -6.10
N LEU A 110 15.51 -10.21 -7.10
CA LEU A 110 15.99 -8.83 -7.19
C LEU A 110 14.83 -7.87 -7.46
N PRO A 111 14.90 -6.60 -7.04
CA PRO A 111 15.99 -6.02 -6.27
C PRO A 111 15.99 -6.52 -4.81
N THR A 112 17.16 -6.48 -4.19
CA THR A 112 17.34 -6.78 -2.77
C THR A 112 18.38 -5.85 -2.15
N PHE A 113 18.45 -5.83 -0.82
CA PHE A 113 19.54 -5.20 -0.10
C PHE A 113 20.11 -6.09 1.00
N ILE A 114 21.35 -5.79 1.36
CA ILE A 114 22.11 -6.38 2.45
C ILE A 114 22.55 -5.24 3.36
N ILE A 115 22.27 -5.35 4.66
CA ILE A 115 22.79 -4.44 5.67
C ILE A 115 23.91 -5.16 6.41
N LYS A 116 25.09 -4.54 6.51
CA LYS A 116 26.24 -5.06 7.26
C LYS A 116 26.63 -4.12 8.39
N GLY A 117 26.87 -4.65 9.59
CA GLY A 117 27.34 -3.85 10.72
C GLY A 117 26.98 -4.47 12.07
N ASP A 118 27.08 -3.70 13.15
CA ASP A 118 26.60 -4.15 14.47
C ASP A 118 25.06 -4.14 14.50
N LEU A 119 24.44 -5.27 14.17
CA LEU A 119 22.98 -5.42 14.09
C LEU A 119 22.35 -6.01 15.36
N LYS A 120 23.15 -6.39 16.37
CA LYS A 120 22.70 -7.21 17.52
C LYS A 120 21.59 -6.61 18.39
N ASN A 121 21.42 -5.28 18.35
CA ASN A 121 20.36 -4.58 19.06
C ASN A 121 19.33 -3.96 18.12
N LEU A 122 19.50 -4.17 16.81
CA LEU A 122 18.54 -3.74 15.80
C LEU A 122 17.56 -4.88 15.68
N LYS A 123 16.37 -4.70 16.23
CA LYS A 123 15.25 -5.64 16.18
C LYS A 123 14.61 -5.64 14.79
N LEU A 124 15.42 -5.83 13.73
CA LEU A 124 14.89 -5.88 12.35
C LEU A 124 14.00 -7.11 12.20
N ASP A 125 14.33 -8.21 12.89
CA ASP A 125 13.49 -9.39 12.99
C ASP A 125 12.10 -9.04 13.54
N GLU A 126 11.95 -8.20 14.56
CA GLU A 126 10.62 -7.80 15.04
C GLU A 126 9.80 -7.08 13.97
N LEU A 127 10.42 -6.22 13.16
CA LEU A 127 9.76 -5.55 12.03
C LEU A 127 9.45 -6.49 10.87
N PHE A 128 10.17 -7.59 10.79
CA PHE A 128 10.21 -8.48 9.63
C PHE A 128 9.79 -9.93 9.96
N SER A 129 9.20 -10.12 11.14
CA SER A 129 8.94 -11.44 11.75
C SER A 129 7.73 -12.14 11.16
N GLU A 130 6.75 -11.40 10.64
CA GLU A 130 5.47 -11.98 10.22
C GLU A 130 5.57 -12.73 8.89
N ASP A 131 6.57 -12.43 8.05
CA ASP A 131 6.57 -12.86 6.64
C ASP A 131 7.92 -13.44 6.13
N ASN A 132 8.88 -13.76 7.01
CA ASN A 132 10.26 -14.17 6.62
C ASN A 132 10.95 -13.18 5.66
N ILE A 133 10.71 -11.89 5.86
CA ILE A 133 11.07 -10.84 4.88
C ILE A 133 12.52 -10.42 4.92
N GLY A 134 13.29 -11.04 5.81
CA GLY A 134 14.73 -11.06 5.74
C GLY A 134 15.33 -12.18 6.57
N GLN A 135 16.62 -12.39 6.37
CA GLN A 135 17.40 -13.41 7.05
C GLN A 135 18.61 -12.75 7.71
N TYR A 136 18.85 -13.13 8.97
CA TYR A 136 20.08 -12.79 9.66
C TYR A 136 21.16 -13.86 9.42
N ASP A 137 22.38 -13.38 9.20
CA ASP A 137 23.61 -14.15 9.21
C ASP A 137 24.67 -13.34 9.99
N ASP A 138 24.75 -13.60 11.30
CA ASP A 138 25.55 -12.84 12.27
C ASP A 138 25.29 -11.32 12.23
N ASP A 139 26.29 -10.55 11.78
CA ASP A 139 26.30 -9.08 11.67
C ASP A 139 25.81 -8.61 10.29
N VAL A 140 25.07 -9.48 9.59
CA VAL A 140 24.50 -9.24 8.27
C VAL A 140 23.00 -9.53 8.28
N PHE A 141 22.23 -8.60 7.73
CA PHE A 141 20.82 -8.79 7.43
C PHE A 141 20.64 -8.77 5.92
N VAL A 142 19.95 -9.77 5.36
CA VAL A 142 19.65 -9.89 3.94
C VAL A 142 18.15 -9.78 3.76
N TYR A 143 17.71 -8.82 2.97
CA TYR A 143 16.29 -8.69 2.64
C TYR A 143 15.85 -9.80 1.69
N LYS A 144 14.78 -10.49 2.06
CA LYS A 144 14.24 -11.65 1.36
C LYS A 144 12.77 -11.48 0.99
N ASN A 145 12.14 -10.32 1.24
CA ASN A 145 10.78 -10.12 0.75
C ASN A 145 10.74 -9.86 -0.75
N TYR A 146 9.56 -10.11 -1.30
CA TYR A 146 9.28 -9.96 -2.72
C TYR A 146 8.03 -9.11 -2.88
N PHE A 147 8.17 -7.79 -2.82
CA PHE A 147 7.13 -6.92 -3.33
C PHE A 147 7.21 -6.93 -4.85
N PRO A 148 6.18 -7.42 -5.56
CA PRO A 148 6.20 -7.40 -7.00
C PRO A 148 5.91 -5.97 -7.54
N PRO A 149 6.48 -5.61 -8.71
CA PRO A 149 7.24 -6.50 -9.59
C PRO A 149 8.69 -6.71 -9.14
N TYR A 150 9.21 -7.92 -9.35
CA TYR A 150 10.58 -8.31 -9.02
C TYR A 150 11.15 -9.24 -10.08
N TYR A 151 12.48 -9.27 -10.25
CA TYR A 151 13.17 -10.21 -11.12
C TYR A 151 13.47 -11.51 -10.36
N SER A 152 13.00 -12.63 -10.88
CA SER A 152 13.31 -13.97 -10.39
C SER A 152 14.55 -14.52 -11.12
N LEU A 153 15.60 -14.83 -10.37
CA LEU A 153 16.80 -15.48 -10.91
C LEU A 153 16.57 -16.96 -11.24
N ASP A 154 15.60 -17.59 -10.59
CA ASP A 154 15.27 -19.01 -10.83
C ASP A 154 14.46 -19.19 -12.11
N GLU A 155 13.60 -18.21 -12.44
CA GLU A 155 12.77 -18.24 -13.65
C GLU A 155 13.34 -17.39 -14.80
N ASP A 156 14.37 -16.59 -14.53
CA ASP A 156 14.98 -15.66 -15.48
C ASP A 156 13.97 -14.69 -16.11
N ASN A 157 13.05 -14.16 -15.29
CA ASN A 157 11.97 -13.27 -15.72
C ASN A 157 11.56 -12.25 -14.65
N VAL A 158 10.82 -11.22 -15.06
CA VAL A 158 10.11 -10.33 -14.12
C VAL A 158 8.77 -10.97 -13.75
N ARG A 159 8.49 -11.01 -12.45
CA ARG A 159 7.24 -11.50 -11.83
C ARG A 159 6.45 -10.31 -11.30
N GLY A 160 5.13 -10.44 -11.28
CA GLY A 160 4.22 -9.42 -10.76
C GLY A 160 3.84 -8.30 -11.72
N GLU A 161 4.28 -8.32 -12.97
CA GLU A 161 3.81 -7.34 -13.94
C GLU A 161 2.37 -7.64 -14.35
N PHE A 162 1.52 -6.62 -14.31
CA PHE A 162 0.13 -6.71 -14.74
C PHE A 162 -0.35 -5.39 -15.34
N ASP A 163 -1.35 -5.50 -16.21
CA ASP A 163 -2.01 -4.36 -16.85
C ASP A 163 -3.41 -4.18 -16.28
N VAL A 164 -3.89 -2.94 -16.26
CA VAL A 164 -5.25 -2.57 -15.89
C VAL A 164 -6.01 -2.09 -17.12
N THR A 165 -7.22 -2.61 -17.30
CA THR A 165 -8.20 -2.09 -18.26
C THR A 165 -9.38 -1.50 -17.51
N TYR A 166 -9.62 -0.20 -17.65
CA TYR A 166 -10.76 0.50 -17.09
C TYR A 166 -11.92 0.48 -18.08
N LEU A 167 -13.11 0.12 -17.62
CA LEU A 167 -14.37 0.22 -18.36
C LEU A 167 -15.30 1.19 -17.65
N TYR A 168 -15.79 2.19 -18.36
CA TYR A 168 -16.69 3.20 -17.81
C TYR A 168 -17.71 3.68 -18.85
N ASP A 169 -18.83 4.26 -18.39
CA ASP A 169 -19.79 4.93 -19.26
C ASP A 169 -19.67 6.46 -19.08
N PRO A 170 -19.18 7.21 -20.10
CA PRO A 170 -19.07 8.66 -20.02
C PRO A 170 -20.43 9.37 -19.92
N LYS A 171 -21.55 8.68 -20.16
CA LYS A 171 -22.91 9.20 -20.02
C LYS A 171 -23.48 8.98 -18.62
N CYS A 172 -22.87 8.14 -17.78
CA CYS A 172 -23.31 7.94 -16.41
C CYS A 172 -22.66 9.00 -15.50
N SER A 173 -23.28 10.19 -15.41
CA SER A 173 -22.76 11.27 -14.56
C SER A 173 -22.84 11.00 -13.06
N ASP A 174 -23.71 10.07 -12.66
CA ASP A 174 -23.89 9.68 -11.26
C ASP A 174 -22.98 8.52 -10.85
N CYS A 175 -22.30 7.87 -11.80
CA CYS A 175 -21.39 6.77 -11.51
C CYS A 175 -20.11 7.27 -10.83
N TYR A 176 -19.49 6.42 -10.01
CA TYR A 176 -18.20 6.71 -9.38
C TYR A 176 -17.09 6.87 -10.42
N ASP A 177 -15.98 7.52 -10.06
CA ASP A 177 -14.83 7.65 -10.95
C ASP A 177 -14.06 6.32 -11.04
N VAL A 178 -13.94 5.75 -12.25
CA VAL A 178 -13.27 4.47 -12.48
C VAL A 178 -11.81 4.46 -12.00
N TYR A 179 -11.15 5.61 -11.93
CA TYR A 179 -9.77 5.75 -11.46
C TYR A 179 -9.64 5.67 -9.93
N LEU A 180 -10.73 5.60 -9.16
CA LEU A 180 -10.67 5.26 -7.72
C LEU A 180 -10.05 3.88 -7.47
N HIS A 181 -10.08 3.00 -8.48
CA HIS A 181 -9.38 1.72 -8.43
C HIS A 181 -7.86 1.87 -8.33
N ASP A 182 -7.27 2.98 -8.78
CA ASP A 182 -5.83 3.22 -8.65
C ASP A 182 -5.44 3.36 -7.19
N VAL A 183 -6.26 4.06 -6.40
CA VAL A 183 -6.07 4.20 -4.95
C VAL A 183 -6.23 2.84 -4.26
N ALA A 184 -7.21 2.04 -4.68
CA ALA A 184 -7.41 0.71 -4.13
C ALA A 184 -6.21 -0.22 -4.40
N LEU A 185 -5.69 -0.23 -5.64
CA LEU A 185 -4.51 -1.00 -6.01
C LEU A 185 -3.25 -0.51 -5.30
N MET A 186 -3.05 0.82 -5.21
CA MET A 186 -1.93 1.40 -4.47
C MET A 186 -1.94 1.03 -2.98
N ASN A 187 -3.11 0.97 -2.35
CA ASN A 187 -3.24 0.53 -0.95
C ASN A 187 -2.89 -0.96 -0.76
N LEU A 188 -2.91 -1.75 -1.83
CA LEU A 188 -2.43 -3.13 -1.86
C LEU A 188 -0.96 -3.22 -2.28
N LEU A 189 -0.27 -2.08 -2.41
CA LEU A 189 1.10 -1.98 -2.94
C LEU A 189 1.23 -2.56 -4.36
N MET A 190 0.18 -2.42 -5.16
CA MET A 190 0.13 -2.87 -6.54
C MET A 190 0.17 -1.68 -7.49
N ALA A 191 1.16 -1.66 -8.38
CA ALA A 191 1.29 -0.66 -9.42
C ALA A 191 1.20 -1.34 -10.80
N PRO A 192 0.28 -0.93 -11.68
CA PRO A 192 0.18 -1.52 -13.00
C PRO A 192 1.35 -1.15 -13.90
N HIS A 193 1.75 -2.08 -14.75
CA HIS A 193 2.74 -1.86 -15.81
C HIS A 193 2.16 -0.96 -16.91
N ALA A 194 0.96 -1.30 -17.40
CA ALA A 194 0.24 -0.49 -18.37
C ALA A 194 -1.23 -0.32 -18.01
N THR A 195 -1.81 0.77 -18.52
CA THR A 195 -3.22 1.10 -18.34
C THR A 195 -3.90 1.35 -19.69
N SER A 196 -5.16 0.95 -19.79
CA SER A 196 -6.01 1.26 -20.94
C SER A 196 -7.43 1.56 -20.49
N THR A 197 -8.11 2.47 -21.18
CA THR A 197 -9.46 2.90 -20.81
C THR A 197 -10.39 2.75 -22.01
N TYR A 198 -11.55 2.13 -21.79
CA TYR A 198 -12.57 1.94 -22.81
C TYR A 198 -13.92 2.48 -22.34
N ASP A 199 -14.56 3.26 -23.21
CA ASP A 199 -15.99 3.55 -23.12
C ASP A 199 -16.77 2.26 -23.39
N VAL A 200 -17.74 1.93 -22.54
CA VAL A 200 -18.63 0.76 -22.69
C VAL A 200 -19.40 0.75 -24.02
N ALA A 201 -19.60 1.89 -24.66
CA ALA A 201 -20.22 2.03 -25.97
C ALA A 201 -19.21 1.97 -27.15
N SER A 202 -17.91 2.03 -26.87
CA SER A 202 -16.88 1.86 -27.89
C SER A 202 -16.84 0.40 -28.37
N LYS A 203 -16.31 0.15 -29.57
CA LYS A 203 -16.15 -1.21 -30.10
C LYS A 203 -15.36 -2.10 -29.12
N GLY A 204 -14.21 -1.61 -28.62
CA GLY A 204 -13.39 -2.36 -27.66
C GLY A 204 -14.11 -2.61 -26.33
N GLY A 205 -14.85 -1.62 -25.83
CA GLY A 205 -15.67 -1.78 -24.63
C GLY A 205 -16.75 -2.85 -24.80
N VAL A 206 -17.52 -2.81 -25.89
CA VAL A 206 -18.55 -3.80 -26.22
C VAL A 206 -17.95 -5.21 -26.36
N ASP A 207 -16.79 -5.33 -27.01
CA ASP A 207 -16.09 -6.62 -27.16
C ASP A 207 -15.72 -7.20 -25.78
N LEU A 208 -15.21 -6.37 -24.86
CA LEU A 208 -14.88 -6.78 -23.48
C LEU A 208 -16.14 -7.14 -22.66
N LEU A 209 -17.20 -6.32 -22.75
CA LEU A 209 -18.46 -6.59 -22.07
C LEU A 209 -19.03 -7.95 -22.46
N ASN A 210 -19.02 -8.26 -23.76
CA ASN A 210 -19.51 -9.52 -24.29
C ASN A 210 -18.60 -10.69 -23.90
N LYS A 211 -17.27 -10.55 -24.07
CA LYS A 211 -16.30 -11.61 -23.79
C LYS A 211 -16.37 -12.06 -22.33
N TYR A 212 -16.44 -11.13 -21.40
CA TYR A 212 -16.39 -11.42 -19.97
C TYR A 212 -17.75 -11.31 -19.28
N GLN A 213 -18.84 -11.19 -20.04
CA GLN A 213 -20.21 -11.09 -19.54
C GLN A 213 -20.38 -9.99 -18.47
N ILE A 214 -19.72 -8.85 -18.69
CA ILE A 214 -19.77 -7.70 -17.77
C ILE A 214 -21.12 -7.01 -17.94
N LYS A 215 -21.80 -6.79 -16.83
CA LYS A 215 -23.11 -6.15 -16.78
C LYS A 215 -23.08 -4.76 -16.18
N HIS A 216 -22.03 -4.43 -15.42
CA HIS A 216 -21.96 -3.22 -14.63
C HIS A 216 -20.73 -2.41 -14.96
N ALA A 217 -20.89 -1.09 -14.97
CA ALA A 217 -19.81 -0.13 -15.09
C ALA A 217 -20.04 1.02 -14.11
N PRO A 218 -18.98 1.71 -13.64
CA PRO A 218 -17.58 1.48 -13.98
C PRO A 218 -17.05 0.14 -13.43
N THR A 219 -15.98 -0.41 -14.01
CA THR A 219 -15.29 -1.62 -13.52
C THR A 219 -13.86 -1.69 -14.09
N ILE A 220 -13.05 -2.62 -13.57
CA ILE A 220 -11.70 -2.89 -14.06
C ILE A 220 -11.52 -4.36 -14.44
N LEU A 221 -10.55 -4.60 -15.31
CA LEU A 221 -9.97 -5.91 -15.58
C LEU A 221 -8.48 -5.83 -15.33
N LEU A 222 -7.92 -6.86 -14.71
CA LEU A 222 -6.48 -6.99 -14.49
C LEU A 222 -5.98 -8.21 -15.26
N ARG A 223 -4.83 -8.08 -15.93
CA ARG A 223 -4.23 -9.19 -16.69
C ARG A 223 -2.72 -9.15 -16.55
N GLY A 224 -2.12 -10.30 -16.26
CA GLY A 224 -0.68 -10.43 -16.10
C GLY A 224 -0.35 -11.43 -15.00
N ASP A 225 0.80 -11.25 -14.35
CA ASP A 225 1.30 -12.14 -13.31
C ASP A 225 0.84 -11.73 -11.90
N LEU A 226 -0.48 -11.73 -11.70
CA LEU A 226 -1.08 -11.35 -10.42
C LEU A 226 -0.85 -12.40 -9.32
N ASN A 227 -0.42 -13.61 -9.67
CA ASN A 227 -0.09 -14.67 -8.72
C ASN A 227 1.17 -14.37 -7.90
N ALA A 228 2.03 -13.45 -8.35
CA ALA A 228 3.18 -13.02 -7.57
C ALA A 228 2.78 -12.21 -6.33
N TYR A 229 1.57 -11.62 -6.31
CA TYR A 229 1.04 -10.89 -5.15
C TYR A 229 0.41 -11.88 -4.17
N GLN A 230 1.08 -12.10 -3.04
CA GLN A 230 0.59 -12.98 -1.99
C GLN A 230 -0.79 -12.52 -1.49
N ASN A 231 -1.67 -13.47 -1.19
CA ASN A 231 -3.05 -13.25 -0.74
C ASN A 231 -3.98 -12.52 -1.72
N PHE A 232 -3.48 -12.01 -2.85
CA PHE A 232 -4.30 -11.29 -3.82
C PHE A 232 -5.43 -12.16 -4.36
N ASN A 233 -5.17 -13.44 -4.64
CA ASN A 233 -6.19 -14.37 -5.12
C ASN A 233 -7.31 -14.61 -4.12
N GLU A 234 -7.00 -14.65 -2.82
CA GLU A 234 -8.02 -14.84 -1.79
C GLU A 234 -8.84 -13.57 -1.60
N LEU A 235 -8.20 -12.40 -1.63
CA LEU A 235 -8.89 -11.11 -1.64
C LEU A 235 -9.77 -10.96 -2.89
N TRP A 236 -9.28 -11.33 -4.06
CA TRP A 236 -10.00 -11.12 -5.32
C TRP A 236 -11.31 -11.90 -5.38
N LYS A 237 -11.37 -13.10 -4.78
CA LYS A 237 -12.60 -13.90 -4.70
C LYS A 237 -13.76 -13.16 -4.02
N THR A 238 -13.50 -12.14 -3.21
CA THR A 238 -14.56 -11.37 -2.53
C THR A 238 -15.08 -10.22 -3.38
N VAL A 239 -14.38 -9.83 -4.44
CA VAL A 239 -14.71 -8.64 -5.26
C VAL A 239 -14.87 -8.94 -6.74
N GLY A 240 -14.44 -10.10 -7.21
CA GLY A 240 -14.35 -10.40 -8.63
C GLY A 240 -14.28 -11.90 -8.96
N THR A 241 -14.05 -12.17 -10.23
CA THR A 241 -13.82 -13.52 -10.77
C THR A 241 -12.49 -13.57 -11.51
N VAL A 242 -11.94 -14.78 -11.66
CA VAL A 242 -10.79 -15.04 -12.54
C VAL A 242 -11.30 -15.88 -13.71
N GLU A 243 -11.13 -15.35 -14.92
CA GLU A 243 -11.61 -15.95 -16.15
C GLU A 243 -10.63 -17.02 -16.66
N SER A 244 -11.09 -17.89 -17.57
CA SER A 244 -10.28 -19.01 -18.09
C SER A 244 -8.99 -18.58 -18.79
N ASP A 245 -8.89 -17.33 -19.24
CA ASP A 245 -7.68 -16.79 -19.87
C ASP A 245 -6.76 -16.05 -18.88
N GLY A 246 -7.00 -16.20 -17.57
CA GLY A 246 -6.24 -15.58 -16.50
C GLY A 246 -6.61 -14.12 -16.22
N THR A 247 -7.64 -13.57 -16.87
CA THR A 247 -8.09 -12.19 -16.63
C THR A 247 -8.90 -12.12 -15.34
N TYR A 248 -8.54 -11.19 -14.46
CA TYR A 248 -9.25 -10.90 -13.22
C TYR A 248 -10.28 -9.82 -13.54
N VAL A 249 -11.56 -10.11 -13.35
CA VAL A 249 -12.66 -9.19 -13.67
C VAL A 249 -13.34 -8.75 -12.38
N PHE A 250 -13.38 -7.45 -12.14
CA PHE A 250 -14.03 -6.88 -10.96
C PHE A 250 -15.56 -6.93 -11.15
N ARG A 251 -16.27 -7.49 -10.17
CA ARG A 251 -17.70 -7.84 -10.28
C ARG A 251 -18.54 -7.03 -9.30
N GLU A 252 -19.86 -7.22 -9.42
CA GLU A 252 -20.90 -6.48 -8.68
C GLU A 252 -20.65 -6.43 -7.16
N ASP A 253 -20.18 -7.52 -6.56
CA ASP A 253 -19.93 -7.55 -5.12
C ASP A 253 -18.82 -6.58 -4.68
N GLY A 254 -17.79 -6.39 -5.51
CA GLY A 254 -16.78 -5.36 -5.29
C GLY A 254 -17.30 -3.94 -5.55
N LEU A 255 -18.16 -3.75 -6.56
CA LEU A 255 -18.69 -2.42 -6.93
C LEU A 255 -19.50 -1.78 -5.80
N LYS A 256 -20.14 -2.60 -4.96
CA LYS A 256 -20.94 -2.12 -3.81
C LYS A 256 -20.13 -1.27 -2.84
N SER A 257 -18.82 -1.45 -2.78
CA SER A 257 -17.90 -0.71 -1.90
C SER A 257 -17.21 0.49 -2.57
N MET A 258 -17.40 0.69 -3.88
CA MET A 258 -16.71 1.76 -4.64
C MET A 258 -17.56 3.03 -4.81
N GLY A 259 -18.89 2.88 -4.87
CA GLY A 259 -19.82 3.99 -5.03
C GLY A 259 -21.01 3.63 -5.93
N ALA A 260 -21.59 4.64 -6.57
CA ALA A 260 -22.69 4.45 -7.52
C ALA A 260 -22.21 3.84 -8.84
N TYR A 261 -22.94 2.86 -9.36
CA TYR A 261 -22.61 2.18 -10.62
C TYR A 261 -23.90 1.85 -11.37
N GLU A 262 -23.83 1.57 -12.67
CA GLU A 262 -25.00 1.24 -13.47
C GLU A 262 -24.89 -0.14 -14.11
N ASN A 263 -26.04 -0.70 -14.49
CA ASN A 263 -26.11 -1.76 -15.47
C ASN A 263 -25.99 -1.17 -16.88
N VAL A 264 -24.94 -1.55 -17.61
CA VAL A 264 -24.61 -0.93 -18.91
C VAL A 264 -25.65 -1.17 -20.00
N TRP A 265 -26.47 -2.22 -19.85
CA TRP A 265 -27.49 -2.63 -20.81
C TRP A 265 -28.86 -2.02 -20.51
N THR A 266 -29.25 -1.95 -19.23
CA THR A 266 -30.57 -1.45 -18.81
C THR A 266 -30.55 0.00 -18.38
N LYS A 267 -29.37 0.58 -18.14
CA LYS A 267 -29.17 1.92 -17.59
C LYS A 267 -29.79 2.14 -16.21
N VAL A 268 -30.02 1.05 -15.46
CA VAL A 268 -30.43 1.11 -14.06
C VAL A 268 -29.21 1.45 -13.22
N LEU A 269 -29.32 2.50 -12.41
CA LEU A 269 -28.30 2.94 -11.47
C LEU A 269 -28.50 2.27 -10.10
N TYR A 270 -27.39 1.94 -9.45
CA TYR A 270 -27.29 1.30 -8.14
C TYR A 270 -26.44 2.17 -7.20
N ASN A 271 -26.63 2.02 -5.89
CA ASN A 271 -25.86 2.74 -4.86
C ASN A 271 -25.86 4.27 -5.00
N LYS A 272 -26.98 4.85 -5.47
CA LYS A 272 -27.17 6.30 -5.44
C LYS A 272 -27.53 6.72 -4.00
N GLU A 273 -26.72 7.61 -3.42
CA GLU A 273 -27.02 8.28 -2.14
C GLU A 273 -28.22 9.23 -2.25
#